data_AF-A0A7Z1SZD9-F1
#
_entry.id   AF-A0A7Z1SZD9-F1
#
_cell.length_a   1.000
_cell.length_b   1.000
_cell.length_c   1.000
_cell.angle_alpha   90.00
_cell.angle_beta   90.00
_cell.angle_gamma   90.00
#
_symmetry.space_group_name_H-M   'P 1'
#
loop_
_entity.id
_entity.type
_entity.pdbx_description
1 polymer ?
#
loop_
_entity_poly.entity_id
_entity_poly.type
_entity_poly.pdbx_seq_one_letter_code
_entity_poly.pdbx_strand_id
1 'polypeptide(L)'
;MMTNKTGFTARGCAHPEIKPGDIYRDNKGRLVTVDKCEHGRVYFIRDGFPFATELLARVFLDRFSLHRRKKAPAMSTNAATKIAAVQKLRAMINASREASK
;
A
#
# COMPACT_ATOMS: atom_id res chain seq x y z
N MET A 1 -10.00 -37.59 21.24
CA MET A 1 -9.90 -36.19 20.78
C MET A 1 -8.47 -35.92 20.39
N MET A 2 -8.18 -35.71 19.10
CA MET A 2 -6.85 -35.32 18.64
C MET A 2 -6.94 -33.90 18.10
N THR A 3 -6.24 -33.01 18.77
CA THR A 3 -6.25 -31.57 18.55
C THR A 3 -5.64 -31.20 17.22
N ASN A 4 -6.44 -30.51 16.41
CA ASN A 4 -6.03 -29.77 15.23
C ASN A 4 -4.91 -28.76 15.55
N LYS A 5 -3.99 -28.61 14.59
CA LYS A 5 -3.59 -27.34 13.92
C LYS A 5 -2.18 -27.50 13.36
N THR A 6 -2.07 -28.15 12.20
CA THR A 6 -0.90 -28.02 11.33
C THR A 6 -0.87 -26.58 10.79
N GLY A 7 -0.35 -25.67 11.60
CA GLY A 7 -0.07 -24.29 11.21
C GLY A 7 1.08 -24.28 10.23
N PHE A 8 0.78 -24.57 8.96
CA PHE A 8 1.70 -24.30 7.85
C PHE A 8 1.65 -22.79 7.56
N THR A 9 2.14 -21.99 8.51
CA THR A 9 2.45 -20.58 8.21
C THR A 9 3.71 -20.61 7.35
N ALA A 10 3.54 -20.85 6.06
CA ALA A 10 4.56 -20.61 5.06
C ALA A 10 4.89 -19.12 5.11
N ARG A 11 5.82 -18.76 6.00
CA ARG A 11 6.33 -17.40 6.17
C ARG A 11 7.36 -17.15 5.09
N GLY A 12 7.00 -17.39 3.83
CA GLY A 12 7.72 -16.82 2.71
C GLY A 12 7.57 -15.31 2.89
N CYS A 13 8.66 -14.63 3.25
CA CYS A 13 8.66 -13.17 3.30
C CYS A 13 8.15 -12.70 1.95
N ALA A 14 6.90 -12.21 1.91
CA ALA A 14 6.33 -11.61 0.71
C ALA A 14 7.33 -10.54 0.29
N HIS A 15 7.97 -10.75 -0.86
CA HIS A 15 8.95 -9.80 -1.35
C HIS A 15 8.24 -8.45 -1.42
N PRO A 16 8.75 -7.38 -0.80
CA PRO A 16 8.05 -6.12 -0.79
C PRO A 16 7.82 -5.67 -2.24
N GLU A 17 6.56 -5.71 -2.67
CA GLU A 17 6.18 -5.28 -4.01
C GLU A 17 6.43 -3.79 -4.14
N ILE A 18 7.29 -3.41 -5.07
CA ILE A 18 7.54 -2.02 -5.43
C ILE A 18 6.37 -1.55 -6.28
N LYS A 19 5.69 -0.48 -5.87
CA LYS A 19 4.54 0.06 -6.60
C LYS A 19 4.89 1.39 -7.28
N PRO A 20 4.35 1.64 -8.48
CA PRO A 20 4.38 2.96 -9.11
C PRO A 20 3.89 4.07 -8.16
N GLY A 21 4.71 5.10 -8.00
CA GLY A 21 4.53 6.25 -7.11
C GLY A 21 4.99 6.06 -5.67
N ASP A 22 5.56 4.90 -5.31
CA ASP A 22 6.27 4.76 -4.03
C ASP A 22 7.52 5.64 -4.01
N ILE A 23 7.81 6.21 -2.85
CA ILE A 23 8.98 7.06 -2.60
C ILE A 23 9.99 6.27 -1.78
N TYR A 24 11.20 6.17 -2.31
CA TYR A 24 12.34 5.54 -1.66
C TYR A 24 13.42 6.56 -1.34
N ARG A 25 14.33 6.19 -0.43
CA ARG A 25 15.47 6.99 -0.02
C ARG A 25 16.76 6.25 -0.34
N ASP A 26 17.65 6.94 -1.03
CA ASP A 26 19.02 6.49 -1.32
C ASP A 26 19.88 6.54 -0.03
N ASN A 27 21.00 5.83 -0.01
CA ASN A 27 22.00 5.85 1.07
C ASN A 27 22.53 7.26 1.37
N LYS A 28 22.51 8.15 0.37
CA LYS A 28 22.87 9.57 0.52
C LYS A 28 21.73 10.45 1.06
N GLY A 29 20.61 9.85 1.41
CA GLY A 29 19.44 10.53 1.94
C GLY A 29 18.53 11.20 0.92
N ARG A 30 18.84 11.10 -0.39
CA ARG A 30 18.04 11.67 -1.48
C ARG A 30 16.78 10.84 -1.72
N LEU A 31 15.68 11.50 -2.05
CA LEU A 31 14.42 10.84 -2.36
C LEU A 31 14.33 10.51 -3.85
N VAL A 32 13.71 9.37 -4.12
CA VAL A 32 13.41 8.89 -5.47
C VAL A 32 11.97 8.42 -5.53
N THR A 33 11.30 8.72 -6.63
CA THR A 33 9.91 8.31 -6.87
C THR A 33 9.91 7.23 -7.93
N VAL A 34 9.31 6.09 -7.63
CA VAL A 34 9.12 5.03 -8.61
C VAL A 34 8.11 5.50 -9.65
N ASP A 35 8.49 5.49 -10.92
CA ASP A 35 7.61 5.83 -12.03
C ASP A 35 6.83 4.59 -12.48
N LYS A 36 7.55 3.50 -12.81
CA LYS A 36 6.95 2.24 -13.22
C LYS A 36 7.84 1.03 -12.87
N CYS A 37 7.24 -0.15 -12.86
CA CYS A 37 7.95 -1.41 -12.68
C CYS A 37 7.52 -2.38 -13.79
N GLU A 38 8.47 -2.80 -14.63
CA GLU A 38 8.24 -3.68 -15.78
C GLU A 38 9.35 -4.74 -15.87
N HIS A 39 8.99 -5.99 -16.18
CA HIS A 39 9.96 -7.08 -16.41
C HIS A 39 11.01 -7.25 -15.29
N GLY A 40 10.64 -7.01 -14.03
CA GLY A 40 11.56 -7.08 -12.89
C GLY A 40 12.54 -5.91 -12.76
N ARG A 41 12.35 -4.85 -13.57
CA ARG A 41 13.09 -3.60 -13.52
C ARG A 41 12.21 -2.49 -12.93
N VAL A 42 12.87 -1.53 -12.29
CA VAL A 42 12.28 -0.39 -11.61
C VAL A 42 12.79 0.85 -12.30
N TYR A 43 11.84 1.65 -12.80
CA TYR A 43 12.08 2.96 -13.34
C TYR A 43 11.74 3.98 -12.26
N PHE A 44 12.68 4.85 -11.92
CA PHE A 44 12.48 5.84 -10.87
C PHE A 44 13.10 7.19 -11.25
N ILE A 45 12.49 8.25 -10.73
CA ILE A 45 12.89 9.63 -10.95
C ILE A 45 13.53 10.14 -9.65
N ARG A 46 14.69 10.77 -9.76
CA ARG A 46 15.37 11.38 -8.62
C ARG A 46 14.92 12.82 -8.47
N ASP A 47 14.81 13.28 -7.24
CA ASP A 47 14.50 14.69 -6.98
C ASP A 47 15.57 15.60 -7.62
N GLY A 48 15.12 16.57 -8.42
CA GLY A 48 15.97 17.46 -9.21
C GLY A 48 16.48 16.92 -10.56
N PHE A 49 16.09 15.71 -10.98
CA PHE A 49 16.43 15.17 -12.30
C PHE A 49 15.16 14.79 -13.08
N PRO A 50 14.94 15.31 -14.29
CA PRO A 50 13.73 15.04 -15.06
C PRO A 50 13.72 13.65 -15.73
N PHE A 51 14.84 12.92 -15.71
CA PHE A 51 14.99 11.64 -16.40
C PHE A 51 14.77 10.46 -15.45
N ALA A 52 14.04 9.45 -15.94
CA ALA A 52 13.91 8.18 -15.25
C ALA A 52 15.20 7.36 -15.38
N THR A 53 15.66 6.80 -14.26
CA THR A 53 16.75 5.83 -14.21
C THR A 53 16.18 4.43 -14.05
N GLU A 54 16.81 3.45 -14.69
CA GLU A 54 16.41 2.04 -14.64
C GLU A 54 17.36 1.23 -13.76
N LEU A 55 16.81 0.40 -12.87
CA LEU A 55 17.57 -0.59 -12.10
C LEU A 55 16.79 -1.91 -11.99
N LEU A 56 17.49 -3.03 -11.81
CA LEU A 56 16.83 -4.28 -11.41
C LEU A 56 16.19 -4.11 -10.03
N ALA A 57 14.98 -4.64 -9.84
CA ALA A 57 14.24 -4.55 -8.58
C ALA A 57 15.06 -5.04 -7.38
N ARG A 58 15.84 -6.12 -7.55
CA ARG A 58 16.73 -6.65 -6.51
C ARG A 58 17.82 -5.66 -6.11
N VAL A 59 18.47 -5.04 -7.09
CA VAL A 59 19.53 -4.04 -6.85
C VAL A 59 18.95 -2.76 -6.27
N PHE A 60 17.73 -2.40 -6.69
CA PHE A 60 17.01 -1.26 -6.16
C PHE A 60 16.70 -1.45 -4.67
N LEU A 61 16.14 -2.60 -4.27
CA LEU A 61 15.82 -2.86 -2.86
C LEU A 61 17.05 -2.95 -1.94
N ASP A 62 18.23 -3.28 -2.50
CA ASP A 62 19.49 -3.32 -1.75
C ASP A 62 20.06 -1.91 -1.50
N ARG A 63 19.86 -0.99 -2.45
CA ARG A 63 20.43 0.38 -2.39
C ARG A 63 19.46 1.43 -1.85
N PHE A 64 18.17 1.16 -1.89
CA PHE A 64 17.13 2.10 -1.57
C PHE A 64 16.23 1.57 -0.48
N SER A 65 16.01 2.38 0.54
CA SER A 65 15.07 2.07 1.62
C SER A 65 13.72 2.72 1.37
N LEU A 66 12.64 1.98 1.55
CA LEU A 66 11.28 2.51 1.39
C LEU A 66 11.05 3.67 2.38
N HIS A 67 10.76 4.86 1.88
CA HIS A 67 10.51 6.04 2.69
C HIS A 67 9.02 6.29 2.90
N ARG A 68 8.24 6.24 1.82
CA ARG A 68 6.80 6.45 1.85
C ARG A 68 6.14 5.66 0.73
N ARG A 69 5.18 4.81 1.09
CA ARG A 69 4.32 4.18 0.08
C ARG A 69 3.38 5.21 -0.52
N LYS A 70 3.09 5.10 -1.82
CA LYS A 70 1.91 5.76 -2.38
C LYS A 70 0.72 5.30 -1.54
N LYS A 71 0.00 6.25 -0.95
CA LYS A 71 -1.26 5.89 -0.30
C LYS A 71 -2.11 5.26 -1.40
N ALA A 72 -2.52 3.99 -1.23
CA ALA A 72 -3.65 3.46 -1.98
C ALA A 72 -4.77 4.50 -1.93
N PRO A 73 -5.56 4.70 -3.01
CA PRO A 73 -6.65 5.67 -2.99
C PRO A 73 -7.38 5.48 -1.68
N ALA A 74 -7.33 6.51 -0.83
CA ALA A 74 -7.87 6.39 0.51
C ALA A 74 -9.34 6.04 0.30
N MET A 75 -9.78 4.87 0.79
CA MET A 75 -11.16 4.80 1.24
C MET A 75 -11.28 5.97 2.22
N SER A 76 -11.97 7.01 1.76
CA SER A 76 -11.80 8.39 2.18
C SER A 76 -11.57 8.52 3.69
N THR A 77 -10.40 8.99 4.09
CA THR A 77 -10.07 9.32 5.49
C THR A 77 -10.66 10.65 5.94
N ASN A 78 -11.61 11.24 5.21
CA ASN A 78 -12.29 12.44 5.67
C ASN A 78 -13.25 12.03 6.79
N ALA A 79 -13.15 12.68 7.95
CA ALA A 79 -14.04 12.43 9.08
C ALA A 79 -15.51 12.53 8.67
N ALA A 80 -15.84 13.43 7.74
CA ALA A 80 -17.15 13.59 7.14
C ALA A 80 -17.68 12.31 6.47
N THR A 81 -16.86 11.57 5.73
CA THR A 81 -17.31 10.32 5.07
C THR A 81 -17.46 9.16 6.05
N LYS A 82 -16.67 9.11 7.13
CA LYS A 82 -16.90 8.16 8.23
C LYS A 82 -18.22 8.45 8.95
N ILE A 83 -18.50 9.72 9.24
CA ILE A 83 -19.75 10.15 9.87
C ILE A 83 -20.94 9.79 8.97
N ALA A 84 -20.86 10.08 7.67
CA ALA A 84 -21.91 9.73 6.71
C ALA A 84 -22.14 8.21 6.62
N ALA A 85 -21.08 7.40 6.61
CA ALA A 85 -21.19 5.94 6.60
C ALA A 85 -21.85 5.41 7.88
N VAL A 86 -21.48 5.94 9.06
CA VAL A 86 -22.09 5.57 10.35
C VAL A 86 -23.56 5.98 10.42
N GLN A 87 -23.91 7.17 9.93
CA GLN A 87 -25.30 7.64 9.86
C GLN A 87 -26.14 6.77 8.94
N LYS A 88 -25.61 6.38 7.78
CA LYS A 88 -26.29 5.48 6.84
C LYS A 88 -26.57 4.10 7.46
N LEU A 89 -25.60 3.53 8.18
CA LEU A 89 -25.79 2.28 8.91
C LEU A 89 -26.86 2.39 10.00
N ARG A 90 -26.86 3.49 10.78
CA ARG A 90 -27.88 3.75 11.80
C ARG A 90 -29.28 3.87 11.20
N ALA A 91 -29.42 4.57 10.08
CA ALA A 91 -30.70 4.72 9.38
C ALA A 91 -31.25 3.37 8.91
N MET A 92 -30.40 2.52 8.32
CA MET A 92 -30.82 1.17 7.88
C MET A 92 -31.23 0.29 9.07
N ILE A 93 -30.50 0.32 10.18
CA ILE A 93 -30.84 -0.45 11.38
C ILE A 93 -32.19 0.00 11.96
N ASN A 94 -32.44 1.31 12.01
CA ASN A 94 -33.73 1.83 12.49
C ASN A 94 -34.88 1.47 11.54
N ALA A 95 -34.68 1.59 10.23
CA ALA A 95 -35.69 1.17 9.24
C ALA A 95 -36.03 -0.32 9.37
N SER A 96 -35.02 -1.19 9.56
CA SER A 96 -35.25 -2.62 9.81
C SER A 96 -35.99 -2.90 11.13
N ARG A 97 -35.81 -2.06 12.16
CA ARG A 97 -36.53 -2.19 13.45
C ARG A 97 -37.97 -1.73 13.34
N GLU A 98 -38.26 -0.69 12.58
CA GLU A 98 -39.63 -0.23 12.34
C GLU A 98 -40.41 -1.18 11.42
N ALA A 99 -39.75 -1.80 10.44
CA ALA A 99 -40.36 -2.81 9.58
C ALA A 99 -40.70 -4.13 10.30
N SER A 100 -40.16 -4.35 11.49
CA SER A 100 -40.41 -5.55 12.31
C SER A 100 -41.45 -5.31 13.41
N LYS A 101 -42.13 -4.16 13.39
CA LYS A 101 -43.14 -3.73 14.34
C LYS A 101 -44.51 -3.69 13.68
#